data_AF-A0A948PXU5-F1
#
_entry.id   AF-A0A948PXU5-F1
#
_cell.length_a   1.000
_cell.length_b   1.000
_cell.length_c   1.000
_cell.angle_alpha   90.00
_cell.angle_beta   90.00
_cell.angle_gamma   90.00
#
_symmetry.space_group_name_H-M   'P 1'
#
loop_
_entity.id
_entity.type
_entity.pdbx_description
1 polymer ?
#
loop_
_entity_poly.entity_id
_entity_poly.type
_entity_poly.pdbx_seq_one_letter_code
_entity_poly.pdbx_strand_id
1 'polypeptide(L)'
;MTAKPTKKSIYVLLDAVIVIEAHALGIWDSLLDKIRAVVPSTVVQNEAFYFDTKKTGERGPILIKQSVKSGMLSEVAATAFELQRLQNILDYATLQGLDAGETEALALIISGRTEMEDTLFCTADGAAIRALALLGHRESGVSFETLLMKVGLQKPLDQHFREDFFKKHLDRGAQDRITGTGLRK
;
A
#
# COMPACT_ATOMS: atom_id res chain seq x y z
N MET A 1 10.42 14.98 -32.11
CA MET A 1 11.07 13.95 -31.27
C MET A 1 10.03 13.46 -30.27
N THR A 2 9.36 12.36 -30.56
CA THR A 2 8.35 11.77 -29.67
C THR A 2 9.08 10.87 -28.68
N ALA A 3 9.10 11.26 -27.40
CA ALA A 3 9.62 10.40 -26.35
C ALA A 3 8.81 9.10 -26.34
N LYS A 4 9.49 7.95 -26.49
CA LYS A 4 8.87 6.64 -26.26
C LYS A 4 8.36 6.61 -24.82
N PRO A 5 7.10 6.24 -24.55
CA PRO A 5 6.64 6.03 -23.19
C PRO A 5 7.46 4.89 -22.59
N THR A 6 8.24 5.18 -21.55
CA THR A 6 8.91 4.17 -20.73
C THR A 6 7.83 3.25 -20.17
N LYS A 7 7.87 1.97 -20.53
CA LYS A 7 6.93 0.96 -20.05
C LYS A 7 6.97 0.94 -18.51
N LYS A 8 5.87 1.33 -17.86
CA LYS A 8 5.71 1.26 -16.40
C LYS A 8 5.95 -0.18 -15.96
N SER A 9 7.07 -0.45 -15.28
CA SER A 9 7.56 -1.80 -14.96
C SER A 9 7.32 -2.24 -13.52
N ILE A 10 6.93 -1.31 -12.64
CA ILE A 10 6.71 -1.58 -11.20
C ILE A 10 5.21 -1.57 -10.93
N TYR A 11 4.70 -2.68 -10.43
CA TYR A 11 3.32 -2.80 -9.94
C TYR A 11 3.28 -2.56 -8.45
N VAL A 12 2.41 -1.66 -8.01
CA VAL A 12 2.32 -1.27 -6.61
C VAL A 12 0.87 -1.26 -6.17
N LEU A 13 0.57 -2.03 -5.14
CA LEU A 13 -0.66 -1.94 -4.37
C LEU A 13 -0.49 -0.82 -3.34
N LEU A 14 -1.21 0.27 -3.54
CA LEU A 14 -1.15 1.46 -2.69
C LEU A 14 -2.21 1.37 -1.61
N ASP A 15 -1.77 1.62 -0.39
CA ASP A 15 -2.63 1.92 0.75
C ASP A 15 -3.15 3.37 0.70
N ALA A 16 -4.28 3.64 1.34
CA ALA A 16 -4.92 4.96 1.43
C ALA A 16 -3.94 6.03 1.95
N VAL A 17 -3.16 5.71 2.99
CA VAL A 17 -2.18 6.65 3.57
C VAL A 17 -1.12 7.10 2.55
N ILE A 18 -0.74 6.22 1.62
CA ILE A 18 0.23 6.54 0.56
C ILE A 18 -0.40 7.43 -0.50
N VAL A 19 -1.66 7.17 -0.86
CA VAL A 19 -2.42 8.03 -1.77
C VAL A 19 -2.50 9.45 -1.21
N ILE A 20 -2.90 9.59 0.06
CA ILE A 20 -3.02 10.88 0.75
C ILE A 20 -1.69 11.62 0.78
N GLU A 21 -0.61 10.96 1.18
CA GLU A 21 0.71 11.58 1.27
C GLU A 21 1.25 12.00 -0.11
N ALA A 22 1.06 11.18 -1.15
CA ALA A 22 1.47 11.53 -2.50
C ALA A 22 0.75 12.78 -3.03
N HIS A 23 -0.53 12.97 -2.67
CA HIS A 23 -1.27 14.20 -2.93
C HIS A 23 -0.74 15.38 -2.09
N ALA A 24 -0.51 15.18 -0.78
CA ALA A 24 0.02 16.20 0.12
C ALA A 24 1.39 16.74 -0.34
N LEU A 25 2.21 15.89 -0.95
CA LEU A 25 3.53 16.22 -1.52
C LEU A 25 3.46 16.81 -2.94
N GLY A 26 2.28 16.80 -3.58
CA GLY A 26 2.08 17.25 -4.96
C GLY A 26 2.80 16.38 -5.99
N ILE A 27 2.93 15.08 -5.73
CA ILE A 27 3.63 14.12 -6.62
C ILE A 27 2.73 13.03 -7.19
N TRP A 28 1.43 13.02 -6.85
CA TRP A 28 0.50 11.97 -7.26
C TRP A 28 0.57 11.65 -8.76
N ASP A 29 0.39 12.64 -9.62
CA ASP A 29 0.40 12.42 -11.08
C ASP A 29 1.77 11.92 -11.57
N SER A 30 2.85 12.54 -11.07
CA SER A 30 4.22 12.12 -11.40
C SER A 30 4.52 10.69 -10.94
N LEU A 31 3.96 10.28 -9.80
CA LEU A 31 4.10 8.93 -9.29
C LEU A 31 3.34 7.95 -10.20
N LEU A 32 2.06 8.23 -10.50
CA LEU A 32 1.25 7.40 -11.39
C LEU A 32 1.84 7.26 -12.79
N ASP A 33 2.57 8.26 -13.30
CA ASP A 33 3.28 8.17 -14.58
C ASP A 33 4.44 7.15 -14.56
N LYS A 34 4.97 6.84 -13.39
CA LYS A 34 6.15 5.98 -13.22
C LYS A 34 5.82 4.57 -12.76
N ILE A 35 4.65 4.35 -12.18
CA ILE A 35 4.22 3.04 -11.66
C ILE A 35 2.91 2.57 -12.26
N ARG A 36 2.67 1.26 -12.20
CA ARG A 36 1.35 0.67 -12.36
C ARG A 36 0.70 0.60 -10.98
N ALA A 37 -0.11 1.60 -10.65
CA ALA A 37 -0.76 1.67 -9.36
C ALA A 37 -2.05 0.85 -9.35
N VAL A 38 -2.24 0.12 -8.26
CA VAL A 38 -3.45 -0.64 -7.92
C VAL A 38 -3.87 -0.21 -6.52
N VAL A 39 -5.17 -0.15 -6.24
CA VAL A 39 -5.72 0.10 -4.88
C VAL A 39 -6.79 -0.91 -4.53
N PRO A 40 -6.93 -1.29 -3.24
CA PRO A 40 -8.07 -2.07 -2.78
C PRO A 40 -9.40 -1.36 -3.04
N SER A 41 -10.46 -2.11 -3.33
CA SER A 41 -11.80 -1.56 -3.59
C SER A 41 -12.35 -0.82 -2.38
N THR A 42 -12.02 -1.26 -1.17
CA THR A 42 -12.35 -0.56 0.09
C THR A 42 -11.83 0.87 0.08
N VAL A 43 -10.60 1.11 -0.39
CA VAL A 43 -10.02 2.45 -0.53
C VAL A 43 -10.87 3.28 -1.50
N VAL A 44 -11.25 2.73 -2.66
CA VAL A 44 -12.05 3.45 -3.67
C VAL A 44 -13.49 3.73 -3.21
N GLN A 45 -14.10 2.79 -2.47
CA GLN A 45 -15.50 2.84 -2.11
C GLN A 45 -15.79 3.62 -0.83
N ASN A 46 -14.91 3.54 0.17
CA ASN A 46 -15.23 3.99 1.53
C ASN A 46 -14.87 5.44 1.84
N GLU A 47 -14.23 6.21 0.96
CA GLU A 47 -13.69 7.50 1.39
C GLU A 47 -14.00 8.71 0.50
N ALA A 48 -14.53 9.74 1.17
CA ALA A 48 -14.33 11.13 0.81
C ALA A 48 -12.94 11.54 1.28
N PHE A 49 -11.94 11.22 0.48
CA PHE A 49 -10.55 11.53 0.79
C PHE A 49 -10.26 13.03 0.69
N TYR A 50 -9.47 13.51 1.64
CA TYR A 50 -8.87 14.84 1.59
C TYR A 50 -7.39 14.75 1.96
N PHE A 51 -6.63 15.71 1.48
CA PHE A 51 -5.24 15.91 1.88
C PHE A 51 -5.02 17.38 2.21
N ASP A 52 -4.06 17.66 3.09
CA ASP A 52 -3.57 19.01 3.31
C ASP A 52 -2.20 19.12 2.64
N THR A 53 -1.98 20.16 1.82
CA THR A 53 -0.66 20.31 1.19
C THR A 53 0.41 20.54 2.25
N LYS A 54 1.58 19.89 2.13
CA LYS A 54 2.68 20.10 3.09
C LYS A 54 3.23 21.53 3.05
N LYS A 55 3.02 22.28 1.95
CA LYS A 55 3.57 23.63 1.76
C LYS A 55 2.67 24.73 2.32
N THR A 56 1.35 24.63 2.12
CA THR A 56 0.39 25.69 2.48
C THR A 56 -0.63 25.26 3.53
N GLY A 57 -0.75 23.95 3.82
CA GLY A 57 -1.82 23.41 4.66
C GLY A 57 -3.20 23.50 4.01
N GLU A 58 -3.26 23.82 2.73
CA GLU A 58 -4.53 23.92 2.00
C GLU A 58 -5.13 22.54 1.80
N ARG A 59 -6.42 22.42 2.11
CA ARG A 59 -7.15 21.16 2.00
C ARG A 59 -7.69 20.95 0.59
N GLY A 60 -7.32 19.85 -0.04
CA GLY A 60 -7.81 19.43 -1.35
C GLY A 60 -8.58 18.11 -1.29
N PRO A 61 -9.60 17.91 -2.14
CA PRO A 61 -10.24 16.60 -2.29
C PRO A 61 -9.34 15.66 -3.12
N ILE A 62 -9.34 14.36 -2.80
CA ILE A 62 -8.75 13.34 -3.66
C ILE A 62 -9.87 12.68 -4.47
N LEU A 63 -9.76 12.78 -5.79
CA LEU A 63 -10.77 12.27 -6.72
C LEU A 63 -10.38 10.88 -7.22
N ILE A 64 -10.18 9.93 -6.30
CA ILE A 64 -9.64 8.59 -6.62
C ILE A 64 -10.47 7.85 -7.67
N LYS A 65 -11.81 7.97 -7.62
CA LYS A 65 -12.73 7.38 -8.61
C LYS A 65 -12.51 7.92 -10.02
N GLN A 66 -12.04 9.16 -10.16
CA GLN A 66 -11.69 9.72 -11.47
C GLN A 66 -10.38 9.11 -11.99
N SER A 67 -9.38 8.93 -11.12
CA SER A 67 -8.14 8.21 -11.48
C SER A 67 -8.43 6.78 -11.95
N VAL A 68 -9.36 6.07 -11.29
CA VAL A 68 -9.82 4.75 -11.73
C VAL A 68 -10.52 4.81 -13.09
N LYS A 69 -11.51 5.70 -13.25
CA LYS A 69 -12.25 5.85 -14.52
C LYS A 69 -11.36 6.24 -15.71
N SER A 70 -10.30 7.00 -15.46
CA SER A 70 -9.32 7.41 -16.48
C SER A 70 -8.32 6.31 -16.85
N GLY A 71 -8.28 5.18 -16.12
CA GLY A 71 -7.33 4.09 -16.33
C GLY A 71 -5.91 4.36 -15.81
N MET A 72 -5.71 5.46 -15.07
CA MET A 72 -4.43 5.79 -14.44
C MET A 72 -4.16 4.95 -13.18
N LEU A 73 -5.23 4.48 -12.54
CA LEU A 73 -5.23 3.67 -11.33
C LEU A 73 -6.13 2.45 -11.55
N SER A 74 -5.70 1.26 -11.15
CA SER A 74 -6.53 0.07 -11.18
C SER A 74 -7.16 -0.19 -9.81
N GLU A 75 -8.45 -0.53 -9.80
CA GLU A 75 -9.14 -1.00 -8.60
C GLU A 75 -9.14 -2.52 -8.58
N VAL A 76 -8.89 -3.13 -7.42
CA VAL A 76 -8.98 -4.58 -7.22
C VAL A 76 -9.72 -4.88 -5.93
N ALA A 77 -10.58 -5.89 -5.95
CA ALA A 77 -11.36 -6.31 -4.79
C ALA A 77 -10.96 -7.72 -4.33
N ALA A 78 -10.75 -7.90 -3.03
CA ALA A 78 -10.63 -9.24 -2.48
C ALA A 78 -11.99 -9.93 -2.45
N THR A 79 -12.02 -11.20 -2.79
CA THR A 79 -13.21 -12.04 -2.61
C THR A 79 -13.41 -12.35 -1.12
N ALA A 80 -14.65 -12.71 -0.76
CA ALA A 80 -14.96 -13.18 0.59
C ALA A 80 -14.08 -14.38 1.02
N PHE A 81 -13.70 -15.25 0.09
CA PHE A 81 -12.81 -16.38 0.36
C PHE A 81 -11.38 -15.92 0.70
N GLU A 82 -10.85 -14.92 -0.01
CA GLU A 82 -9.51 -14.38 0.26
C GLU A 82 -9.45 -13.66 1.61
N LEU A 83 -10.48 -12.87 1.93
CA LEU A 83 -10.64 -12.25 3.25
C LEU A 83 -10.76 -13.30 4.35
N GLN A 84 -11.58 -14.34 4.13
CA GLN A 84 -11.72 -15.43 5.09
C GLN A 84 -10.40 -16.20 5.30
N ARG A 85 -9.62 -16.39 4.23
CA ARG A 85 -8.30 -17.02 4.33
C ARG A 85 -7.38 -16.24 5.25
N LEU A 86 -7.32 -14.92 5.11
CA LEU A 86 -6.56 -14.05 6.00
C LEU A 86 -7.02 -14.19 7.46
N GLN A 87 -8.33 -14.17 7.69
CA GLN A 87 -8.95 -14.33 9.03
C GLN A 87 -8.70 -15.71 9.67
N ASN A 88 -8.42 -16.73 8.86
CA ASN A 88 -8.06 -18.06 9.34
C ASN A 88 -6.57 -18.19 9.71
N ILE A 89 -5.73 -17.23 9.29
CA ILE A 89 -4.28 -17.24 9.58
C ILE A 89 -3.96 -16.35 10.78
N LEU A 90 -4.53 -15.15 10.83
CA LEU A 90 -4.23 -14.17 11.88
C LEU A 90 -5.14 -14.37 13.10
N ASP A 91 -4.59 -14.08 14.29
CA ASP A 91 -5.40 -14.04 15.51
C ASP A 91 -6.31 -12.79 15.55
N TYR A 92 -7.27 -12.82 16.47
CA TYR A 92 -8.24 -11.73 16.60
C TYR A 92 -7.59 -10.38 16.91
N ALA A 93 -6.58 -10.35 17.80
CA ALA A 93 -5.91 -9.11 18.19
C ALA A 93 -5.15 -8.47 17.02
N THR A 94 -4.52 -9.29 16.18
CA THR A 94 -3.82 -8.82 14.98
C THR A 94 -4.81 -8.31 13.95
N LEU A 95 -5.93 -9.02 13.72
CA LEU A 95 -6.98 -8.56 12.80
C LEU A 95 -7.62 -7.25 13.24
N GLN A 96 -7.84 -7.03 14.55
CA GLN A 96 -8.40 -5.77 15.06
C GLN A 96 -7.45 -4.57 14.92
N GLY A 97 -6.14 -4.84 14.75
CA GLY A 97 -5.15 -3.80 14.50
C GLY A 97 -5.07 -3.37 13.03
N LEU A 98 -5.80 -4.05 12.13
CA LEU A 98 -5.83 -3.75 10.70
C LEU A 98 -7.13 -3.03 10.35
N ASP A 99 -7.04 -1.98 9.56
CA ASP A 99 -8.23 -1.38 8.97
C ASP A 99 -8.78 -2.23 7.81
N ALA A 100 -9.91 -1.82 7.24
CA ALA A 100 -10.56 -2.56 6.16
C ALA A 100 -9.72 -2.56 4.85
N GLY A 101 -9.03 -1.47 4.54
CA GLY A 101 -8.20 -1.34 3.34
C GLY A 101 -6.93 -2.17 3.44
N GLU A 102 -6.29 -2.15 4.60
CA GLU A 102 -5.12 -2.97 4.95
C GLU A 102 -5.47 -4.46 4.95
N THR A 103 -6.61 -4.81 5.56
CA THR A 103 -7.12 -6.19 5.57
C THR A 103 -7.34 -6.70 4.15
N GLU A 104 -7.98 -5.89 3.30
CA GLU A 104 -8.19 -6.25 1.89
C GLU A 104 -6.87 -6.36 1.12
N ALA A 105 -5.95 -5.41 1.31
CA ALA A 105 -4.64 -5.42 0.66
C ALA A 105 -3.83 -6.67 1.03
N LEU A 106 -3.77 -7.03 2.31
CA LEU A 106 -3.08 -8.22 2.77
C LEU A 106 -3.74 -9.50 2.23
N ALA A 107 -5.08 -9.54 2.17
CA ALA A 107 -5.80 -10.67 1.59
C ALA A 107 -5.46 -10.88 0.11
N LEU A 108 -5.33 -9.79 -0.66
CA LEU A 108 -4.92 -9.82 -2.07
C LEU A 108 -3.47 -10.30 -2.25
N ILE A 109 -2.56 -9.86 -1.38
CA ILE A 109 -1.15 -10.28 -1.42
C ILE A 109 -1.02 -11.78 -1.16
N ILE A 110 -1.69 -12.32 -0.13
CA ILE A 110 -1.56 -13.74 0.22
C ILE A 110 -2.32 -14.67 -0.73
N SER A 111 -3.29 -14.16 -1.49
CA SER A 111 -4.04 -14.96 -2.45
C SER A 111 -3.26 -15.21 -3.73
N GLY A 112 -2.22 -14.42 -4.00
CA GLY A 112 -1.48 -14.46 -5.26
C GLY A 112 -2.31 -13.96 -6.45
N ARG A 113 -3.47 -13.33 -6.20
CA ARG A 113 -4.34 -12.75 -7.24
C ARG A 113 -4.04 -11.29 -7.54
N THR A 114 -3.01 -10.69 -6.94
CA THR A 114 -2.43 -9.51 -7.58
C THR A 114 -2.00 -9.96 -8.96
N GLU A 115 -2.70 -9.50 -10.00
CA GLU A 115 -2.63 -10.00 -11.39
C GLU A 115 -1.23 -9.89 -12.04
N MET A 116 -0.23 -9.47 -11.25
CA MET A 116 1.16 -9.32 -11.61
C MET A 116 2.01 -9.97 -10.53
N GLU A 117 2.76 -11.01 -10.94
CA GLU A 117 3.95 -11.48 -10.22
C GLU A 117 4.78 -10.23 -9.83
N ASP A 118 5.26 -10.18 -8.59
CA ASP A 118 6.07 -9.08 -8.04
C ASP A 118 5.34 -7.76 -7.73
N THR A 119 4.03 -7.79 -7.49
CA THR A 119 3.33 -6.59 -6.95
C THR A 119 3.86 -6.24 -5.55
N LEU A 120 4.27 -4.99 -5.38
CA LEU A 120 4.74 -4.45 -4.09
C LEU A 120 3.59 -3.78 -3.35
N PHE A 121 3.39 -4.12 -2.08
CA PHE A 121 2.50 -3.43 -1.16
C PHE A 121 3.23 -2.25 -0.53
N CYS A 122 2.71 -1.05 -0.76
CA CYS A 122 3.23 0.19 -0.19
C CYS A 122 2.23 0.74 0.82
N THR A 123 2.65 0.79 2.09
CA THR A 123 1.90 1.33 3.22
C THR A 123 2.88 2.01 4.19
N ALA A 124 2.35 2.86 5.06
CA ALA A 124 3.05 3.45 6.18
C ALA A 124 2.46 3.04 7.54
N ASP A 125 1.51 2.11 7.55
CA ASP A 125 0.91 1.61 8.79
C ASP A 125 1.74 0.48 9.41
N GLY A 126 2.08 0.65 10.69
CA GLY A 126 2.96 -0.28 11.39
C GLY A 126 2.36 -1.66 11.64
N ALA A 127 1.03 -1.76 11.79
CA ALA A 127 0.32 -3.03 11.96
C ALA A 127 0.25 -3.78 10.62
N ALA A 128 -0.09 -3.09 9.52
CA ALA A 128 -0.11 -3.68 8.17
C ALA A 128 1.27 -4.19 7.74
N ILE A 129 2.34 -3.41 7.96
CA ILE A 129 3.72 -3.82 7.65
C ILE A 129 4.13 -5.06 8.46
N ARG A 130 3.82 -5.06 9.76
CA ARG A 130 4.12 -6.20 10.64
C ARG A 130 3.34 -7.44 10.20
N ALA A 131 2.06 -7.30 9.86
CA ALA A 131 1.22 -8.39 9.37
C ALA A 131 1.72 -8.97 8.04
N LEU A 132 2.21 -8.13 7.12
CA LEU A 132 2.82 -8.57 5.86
C LEU A 132 4.00 -9.53 6.11
N ALA A 133 4.91 -9.15 7.01
CA ALA A 133 6.05 -9.99 7.38
C ALA A 133 5.62 -11.25 8.17
N LEU A 134 4.63 -11.10 9.06
CA LEU A 134 4.03 -12.22 9.80
C LEU A 134 3.47 -13.29 8.86
N LEU A 135 2.81 -12.87 7.78
CA LEU A 135 2.27 -13.71 6.72
C LEU A 135 3.35 -14.33 5.82
N GLY A 136 4.61 -13.89 5.94
CA GLY A 136 5.74 -14.43 5.18
C GLY A 136 5.95 -13.75 3.82
N HIS A 137 5.31 -12.60 3.60
CA HIS A 137 5.34 -11.86 2.34
C HIS A 137 6.20 -10.60 2.45
N ARG A 138 7.28 -10.66 3.23
CA ARG A 138 8.21 -9.52 3.44
C ARG A 138 8.69 -8.90 2.13
N GLU A 139 9.06 -9.74 1.17
CA GLU A 139 9.59 -9.32 -0.14
C GLU A 139 8.52 -8.66 -1.03
N SER A 140 7.24 -8.84 -0.70
CA SER A 140 6.13 -8.16 -1.37
C SER A 140 5.87 -6.78 -0.77
N GLY A 141 6.72 -6.25 0.10
CA GLY A 141 6.56 -4.94 0.73
C GLY A 141 7.56 -3.90 0.22
N VAL A 142 7.16 -2.64 0.18
CA VAL A 142 8.06 -1.50 -0.10
C VAL A 142 7.67 -0.29 0.75
N SER A 143 8.66 0.39 1.33
CA SER A 143 8.40 1.69 1.97
C SER A 143 8.14 2.76 0.92
N PHE A 144 7.45 3.84 1.31
CA PHE A 144 7.21 4.95 0.39
C PHE A 144 8.51 5.63 -0.05
N GLU A 145 9.47 5.81 0.86
CA GLU A 145 10.80 6.34 0.55
C GLU A 145 11.51 5.50 -0.52
N THR A 146 11.57 4.17 -0.33
CA THR A 146 12.20 3.27 -1.29
C THR A 146 11.48 3.27 -2.63
N LEU A 147 10.14 3.34 -2.62
CA LEU A 147 9.35 3.46 -3.85
C LEU A 147 9.71 4.74 -4.62
N LEU A 148 9.71 5.90 -3.94
CA LEU A 148 10.05 7.19 -4.56
C LEU A 148 11.46 7.15 -5.16
N MET A 149 12.45 6.64 -4.41
CA MET A 149 13.81 6.48 -4.91
C MET A 149 13.88 5.61 -6.16
N LYS A 150 13.21 4.45 -6.18
CA LYS A 150 13.16 3.53 -7.33
C LYS A 150 12.63 4.19 -8.60
N VAL A 151 11.70 5.14 -8.45
CA VAL A 151 11.09 5.85 -9.59
C VAL A 151 11.76 7.20 -9.90
N GLY A 152 12.83 7.54 -9.18
CA GLY A 152 13.57 8.80 -9.38
C GLY A 152 12.82 10.03 -8.87
N LEU A 153 11.96 9.86 -7.85
CA LEU A 153 11.34 10.96 -7.10
C LEU A 153 12.02 11.10 -5.74
N GLN A 154 12.17 12.33 -5.28
CA GLN A 154 12.70 12.62 -3.94
C GLN A 154 11.89 13.74 -3.32
N LYS A 155 11.42 13.51 -2.08
CA LYS A 155 10.69 14.47 -1.27
C LYS A 155 11.09 14.31 0.19
N PRO A 156 11.01 15.39 0.99
CA PRO A 156 11.11 15.26 2.43
C PRO A 156 9.93 14.44 2.95
N LEU A 157 10.22 13.37 3.69
CA LEU A 157 9.24 12.44 4.24
C LEU A 157 9.28 12.42 5.76
N ASP A 158 8.08 12.35 6.36
CA ASP A 158 7.91 12.07 7.79
C ASP A 158 8.39 10.66 8.13
N GLN A 159 8.74 10.42 9.41
CA GLN A 159 9.44 9.21 9.84
C GLN A 159 8.72 7.90 9.43
N HIS A 160 7.39 7.86 9.48
CA HIS A 160 6.62 6.65 9.20
C HIS A 160 6.59 6.26 7.71
N PHE A 161 6.94 7.17 6.80
CA PHE A 161 7.09 6.87 5.36
C PHE A 161 8.49 6.38 4.98
N ARG A 162 9.44 6.39 5.91
CA ARG A 162 10.85 6.05 5.67
C ARG A 162 11.14 4.57 5.77
N GLU A 163 12.22 4.16 5.12
CA GLU A 163 12.67 2.77 5.08
C GLU A 163 13.01 2.22 6.47
N ASP A 164 13.57 3.04 7.36
CA ASP A 164 13.93 2.61 8.72
C ASP A 164 12.71 2.23 9.56
N PHE A 165 11.61 3.00 9.44
CA PHE A 165 10.35 2.66 10.08
C PHE A 165 9.79 1.36 9.50
N PHE A 166 9.79 1.25 8.17
CA PHE A 166 9.31 0.07 7.47
C PHE A 166 10.06 -1.20 7.88
N LYS A 167 11.40 -1.18 7.84
CA LYS A 167 12.26 -2.30 8.25
C LYS A 167 12.04 -2.71 9.70
N LYS A 168 11.93 -1.74 10.61
CA LYS A 168 11.65 -2.02 12.04
C LYS A 168 10.37 -2.85 12.20
N HIS A 169 9.30 -2.50 11.48
CA HIS A 169 8.03 -3.22 11.56
C HIS A 169 8.09 -4.58 10.85
N LEU A 170 8.79 -4.68 9.71
CA LEU A 170 9.01 -5.96 9.05
C LEU A 170 9.82 -6.94 9.91
N ASP A 171 10.88 -6.46 10.57
CA ASP A 171 11.73 -7.28 11.44
C ASP A 171 10.95 -7.80 12.63
N ARG A 172 10.09 -6.95 13.21
CA ARG A 172 9.18 -7.36 14.28
C ARG A 172 8.22 -8.45 13.79
N GLY A 173 7.56 -8.27 12.65
CA GLY A 173 6.63 -9.25 12.10
C GLY A 173 7.28 -10.58 11.73
N ALA A 174 8.52 -10.55 11.21
CA ALA A 174 9.31 -11.75 10.94
C ALA A 174 9.63 -12.52 12.23
N GLN A 175 9.98 -11.82 13.31
CA GLN A 175 10.18 -12.45 14.62
C GLN A 175 8.89 -13.06 15.16
N ASP A 176 7.76 -12.37 15.01
CA ASP A 176 6.46 -12.87 15.44
C ASP A 176 6.06 -14.15 14.70
N ARG A 177 6.34 -14.23 13.39
CA ARG A 177 6.15 -15.44 12.59
C ARG A 177 6.90 -16.64 13.15
N ILE A 178 8.17 -16.45 13.54
CA ILE A 178 9.00 -17.51 14.12
C ILE A 178 8.42 -17.98 15.47
N THR A 179 7.91 -17.05 16.28
CA THR A 179 7.35 -17.37 17.61
C THR A 179 5.88 -17.80 17.59
N GLY A 180 5.20 -17.70 16.45
CA GLY A 180 3.76 -17.90 16.32
C GLY A 180 2.90 -16.79 16.94
N THR A 181 3.49 -15.67 17.34
CA THR A 181 2.75 -14.52 17.91
C THR A 181 1.92 -13.85 16.83
N GLY A 182 0.64 -13.56 17.10
CA GLY A 182 -0.26 -12.94 16.11
C GLY A 182 -0.87 -13.91 15.09
N LEU A 183 -0.48 -15.19 15.14
CA LEU A 183 -1.08 -16.26 14.34
C LEU A 183 -2.17 -16.96 15.14
N ARG A 184 -3.20 -17.38 14.42
CA ARG A 184 -4.26 -18.24 14.97
C ARG A 184 -3.66 -19.61 15.30
N LYS A 185 -3.96 -20.10 16.51
CA LYS A 185 -3.57 -21.44 16.98
C LYS A 185 -4.52 -22.52 16.45
#